data_AF-A0A1V5KRD4-F1
#
_entry.id   AF-A0A1V5KRD4-F1
#
_cell.length_a   1.000
_cell.length_b   1.000
_cell.length_c   1.000
_cell.angle_alpha   90.00
_cell.angle_beta   90.00
_cell.angle_gamma   90.00
#
_symmetry.space_group_name_H-M   'P 1'
#
loop_
_entity.id
_entity.type
_entity.pdbx_description
1 polymer ?
#
loop_
_entity_poly.entity_id
_entity_poly.type
_entity_poly.pdbx_seq_one_letter_code
_entity_poly.pdbx_strand_id
1 'polypeptide(L)'
;MLTFRNDLCRREVELGQKSPPYYYIIPQKQHDAGLLADLINLLFEHGIRIHRLEEATTIAGRSFAAGDLVVSLAQPFRAFIKEMMEKQEYPVRRYTPDGEIIKPYDITSWSLPLHSGVEAIPVLEPDRSFKLKEVMPPYTLWQEPPADYSLSVWPVENNASYRAAFLALKDGLSVERLTEPCTVQGEKWAAGGFVIHPDSRREKFSALLEKMRISPFYSSTSAGIKSKPVRLPRIAVVESWFHDMDAGWTRYVFDSYAIPFTVLRPGDFEKSDLAGRFDVVVFPDADKSVLLEGKYKRQDEVVVSDYPPEQAKGIGKAGFEKLMSFLDQGGEIISWGRSTELFMGKLEITRGKEKQEFQLPVRNLAESAAKEGLYCPGSLVRTLLAKDHALTQGMPPEVGVFYRGRPILATSIPSWDMDRRVIGWFPEKELLLSGYLEKGEKLANRTSLAWLAKGKGQLVLFAFNPQYRAATPATYKLLFNALLLNQ
;
A
#
# COMPACT_ATOMS: atom_id res chain seq x y z
N MET A 1 -39.21 16.80 -2.91
CA MET A 1 -37.89 16.15 -2.76
C MET A 1 -36.99 16.35 -3.99
N LEU A 2 -37.48 16.18 -5.23
CA LEU A 2 -36.65 16.37 -6.43
C LEU A 2 -36.22 17.83 -6.67
N THR A 3 -37.11 18.81 -6.45
CA THR A 3 -36.78 20.25 -6.58
C THR A 3 -35.65 20.65 -5.64
N PHE A 4 -35.72 20.25 -4.36
CA PHE A 4 -34.66 20.52 -3.39
C PHE A 4 -33.30 19.95 -3.80
N ARG A 5 -33.26 18.69 -4.29
CA ARG A 5 -32.03 18.08 -4.79
C ARG A 5 -31.49 18.81 -6.01
N ASN A 6 -32.36 19.20 -6.95
CA ASN A 6 -31.97 19.97 -8.12
C ASN A 6 -31.39 21.35 -7.73
N ASP A 7 -32.02 22.04 -6.79
CA ASP A 7 -31.55 23.35 -6.31
C ASP A 7 -30.19 23.23 -5.61
N LEU A 8 -29.98 22.16 -4.82
CA LEU A 8 -28.68 21.83 -4.24
C LEU A 8 -27.62 21.64 -5.34
N CYS A 9 -27.91 20.84 -6.36
CA CYS A 9 -26.98 20.60 -7.48
C CYS A 9 -26.65 21.90 -8.23
N ARG A 10 -27.65 22.75 -8.50
CA ARG A 10 -27.44 24.06 -9.15
C ARG A 10 -26.55 24.96 -8.29
N ARG A 11 -26.79 25.02 -6.98
CA ARG A 11 -25.97 25.78 -6.03
C ARG A 11 -24.53 25.30 -6.04
N GLU A 12 -24.29 23.98 -6.02
CA GLU A 12 -22.93 23.42 -6.07
C GLU A 12 -22.22 23.76 -7.39
N VAL A 13 -22.92 23.70 -8.53
CA VAL A 13 -22.37 24.15 -9.82
C VAL A 13 -21.98 25.63 -9.76
N GLU A 14 -22.85 26.50 -9.24
CA GLU A 14 -22.56 27.93 -9.10
C GLU A 14 -21.37 28.19 -8.16
N LEU A 15 -21.26 27.46 -7.06
CA LEU A 15 -20.10 27.55 -6.15
C LEU A 15 -18.81 27.15 -6.87
N GLY A 16 -18.85 26.11 -7.71
CA GLY A 16 -17.68 25.68 -8.49
C GLY A 16 -17.24 26.70 -9.53
N GLN A 17 -18.15 27.57 -9.97
CA GLN A 17 -17.85 28.68 -10.86
C GLN A 17 -17.33 29.93 -10.13
N LYS A 18 -17.63 30.09 -8.85
CA LYS A 18 -17.41 31.35 -8.11
C LYS A 18 -16.44 31.24 -6.94
N SER A 19 -16.05 30.03 -6.54
CA SER A 19 -15.26 29.82 -5.32
C SER A 19 -14.22 28.73 -5.50
N PRO A 20 -12.96 28.99 -5.10
CA PRO A 20 -11.88 28.03 -5.24
C PRO A 20 -12.08 26.78 -4.34
N PRO A 21 -11.42 25.65 -4.68
CA PRO A 21 -10.73 25.42 -5.95
C PRO A 21 -11.70 25.42 -7.14
N TYR A 22 -11.25 25.84 -8.32
CA TYR A 22 -12.05 25.84 -9.55
C TYR A 22 -11.87 24.53 -10.33
N TYR A 23 -10.65 24.00 -10.29
CA TYR A 23 -10.28 22.76 -10.95
C TYR A 23 -9.28 21.99 -10.08
N TYR A 24 -9.22 20.68 -10.28
CA TYR A 24 -8.00 19.91 -10.08
C TYR A 24 -7.42 19.56 -11.45
N ILE A 25 -6.15 19.90 -11.67
CA ILE A 25 -5.41 19.45 -12.85
C ILE A 25 -4.51 18.30 -12.44
N ILE A 26 -4.64 17.18 -13.14
CA ILE A 26 -3.94 15.92 -12.88
C ILE A 26 -3.02 15.68 -14.08
N PRO A 27 -1.70 15.84 -13.92
CA PRO A 27 -0.74 15.53 -14.97
C PRO A 27 -0.93 14.11 -15.49
N GLN A 28 -0.90 13.89 -16.80
CA GLN A 28 -1.02 12.54 -17.35
C GLN A 28 0.22 11.70 -17.03
N LYS A 29 1.39 12.34 -16.99
CA LYS A 29 2.65 11.71 -16.59
C LYS A 29 2.72 11.60 -15.07
N GLN A 30 2.37 10.43 -14.55
CA GLN A 30 2.42 10.08 -13.14
C GLN A 30 3.52 9.04 -12.89
N HIS A 31 3.95 8.90 -11.63
CA HIS A 31 4.86 7.81 -11.23
C HIS A 31 4.24 6.43 -11.51
N ASP A 32 2.94 6.28 -11.19
CA ASP A 32 2.16 5.08 -11.48
C ASP A 32 0.97 5.45 -12.37
N ALA A 33 1.10 5.15 -13.67
CA ALA A 33 0.07 5.43 -14.67
C ALA A 33 -1.17 4.53 -14.48
N GLY A 34 -1.00 3.35 -13.88
CA GLY A 34 -2.11 2.47 -13.51
C GLY A 34 -2.99 3.10 -12.43
N LEU A 35 -2.39 3.67 -11.39
CA LEU A 35 -3.14 4.34 -10.31
C LEU A 35 -3.81 5.63 -10.77
N LEU A 36 -3.22 6.35 -11.74
CA LEU A 36 -3.93 7.41 -12.44
C LEU A 36 -5.22 6.87 -13.08
N ALA A 37 -5.10 5.79 -13.87
CA ALA A 37 -6.26 5.24 -14.56
C ALA A 37 -7.33 4.74 -13.59
N ASP A 38 -6.93 4.09 -12.49
CA ASP A 38 -7.85 3.62 -11.46
C ASP A 38 -8.57 4.78 -10.76
N LEU A 39 -7.86 5.86 -10.40
CA LEU A 39 -8.45 7.06 -9.80
C LEU A 39 -9.49 7.71 -10.72
N ILE A 40 -9.16 7.89 -12.00
CA ILE A 40 -10.05 8.53 -12.98
C ILE A 40 -11.31 7.70 -13.19
N ASN A 41 -11.18 6.37 -13.28
CA ASN A 41 -12.34 5.49 -13.39
C ASN A 41 -13.20 5.48 -12.12
N LEU A 42 -12.58 5.53 -10.93
CA LEU A 42 -13.32 5.66 -9.66
C LEU A 42 -14.14 6.98 -9.63
N LEU A 43 -13.56 8.09 -10.10
CA LEU A 43 -14.29 9.35 -10.22
C LEU A 43 -15.45 9.25 -11.22
N PHE A 44 -15.28 8.54 -12.34
CA PHE A 44 -16.39 8.27 -13.27
C PHE A 44 -17.51 7.43 -12.64
N GLU A 45 -17.17 6.41 -11.85
CA GLU A 45 -18.16 5.60 -11.11
C GLU A 45 -18.97 6.46 -10.12
N HIS A 46 -18.36 7.51 -9.57
CA HIS A 46 -19.03 8.51 -8.75
C HIS A 46 -19.78 9.61 -9.54
N GLY A 47 -19.85 9.50 -10.87
CA GLY A 47 -20.58 10.43 -11.74
C GLY A 47 -19.87 11.76 -11.96
N ILE A 48 -18.55 11.83 -11.76
CA ILE A 48 -17.75 13.03 -11.98
C ILE A 48 -17.36 13.12 -13.45
N ARG A 49 -17.62 14.25 -14.12
CA ARG A 49 -17.13 14.48 -15.48
C ARG A 49 -15.71 14.99 -15.45
N ILE A 50 -14.91 14.48 -16.37
CA ILE A 50 -13.48 14.76 -16.46
C ILE A 50 -13.18 15.20 -17.88
N HIS A 51 -12.31 16.19 -18.00
CA HIS A 51 -11.87 16.72 -19.29
C HIS A 51 -10.37 16.53 -19.43
N ARG A 52 -9.84 16.80 -20.62
CA ARG A 52 -8.41 16.95 -20.87
C ARG A 52 -8.12 18.30 -21.49
N LEU A 53 -6.95 18.85 -21.21
CA LEU A 53 -6.43 20.01 -21.92
C LEU A 53 -6.18 19.65 -23.38
N GLU A 54 -6.71 20.44 -24.31
CA GLU A 54 -6.46 20.24 -25.75
C GLU A 54 -5.08 20.72 -26.18
N GLU A 55 -4.52 21.71 -25.47
CA GLU A 55 -3.24 22.32 -25.74
C GLU A 55 -2.47 22.59 -24.44
N ALA A 56 -1.15 22.69 -24.54
CA ALA A 56 -0.32 23.08 -23.40
C ALA A 56 -0.66 24.51 -22.99
N THR A 57 -0.72 24.77 -21.68
CA THR A 57 -1.11 26.08 -21.14
C THR A 57 -0.39 26.37 -19.83
N THR A 58 -0.41 27.62 -19.41
CA THR A 58 0.13 28.07 -18.12
C THR A 58 -1.01 28.60 -17.28
N ILE A 59 -1.27 27.99 -16.13
CA ILE A 59 -2.34 28.39 -15.20
C ILE A 59 -1.70 28.66 -13.84
N ALA A 60 -1.96 29.83 -13.25
CA ALA A 60 -1.37 30.25 -11.96
C ALA A 60 0.17 30.11 -11.91
N GLY A 61 0.85 30.42 -13.03
CA GLY A 61 2.32 30.33 -13.15
C GLY A 61 2.88 28.91 -13.26
N ARG A 62 2.04 27.88 -13.40
CA ARG A 62 2.46 26.48 -13.63
C ARG A 62 2.13 26.04 -15.05
N SER A 63 3.07 25.39 -15.71
CA SER A 63 2.88 24.83 -17.05
C SER A 63 2.22 23.45 -16.97
N PHE A 64 1.21 23.25 -17.82
CA PHE A 64 0.50 22.00 -17.99
C PHE A 64 0.58 21.54 -19.43
N ALA A 65 0.67 20.23 -19.64
CA ALA A 65 0.79 19.65 -20.97
C ALA A 65 -0.59 19.41 -21.60
N ALA A 66 -0.62 19.40 -22.94
CA ALA A 66 -1.77 18.86 -23.66
C ALA A 66 -2.01 17.40 -23.23
N GLY A 67 -3.26 17.04 -22.97
CA GLY A 67 -3.63 15.72 -22.47
C GLY A 67 -3.72 15.59 -20.94
N ASP A 68 -3.19 16.55 -20.17
CA ASP A 68 -3.41 16.57 -18.71
C ASP A 68 -4.90 16.66 -18.40
N LEU A 69 -5.32 15.95 -17.35
CA LEU A 69 -6.73 15.77 -17.02
C LEU A 69 -7.21 16.89 -16.11
N VAL A 70 -8.45 17.30 -16.29
CA VAL A 70 -9.07 18.43 -15.58
C VAL A 70 -10.39 17.98 -14.97
N VAL A 71 -10.45 18.02 -13.64
CA VAL A 71 -11.68 17.83 -12.87
C VAL A 71 -12.19 19.20 -12.45
N SER A 72 -13.20 19.70 -13.15
CA SER A 72 -13.85 20.97 -12.79
C SER A 72 -14.71 20.82 -11.55
N LEU A 73 -14.70 21.81 -10.66
CA LEU A 73 -15.61 21.87 -9.51
C LEU A 73 -16.99 22.44 -9.88
N ALA A 74 -17.18 22.98 -11.09
CA ALA A 74 -18.45 23.49 -11.58
C ALA A 74 -19.40 22.36 -12.02
N GLN A 75 -19.68 21.43 -11.10
CA GLN A 75 -20.47 20.22 -11.34
C GLN A 75 -21.40 19.93 -10.14
N PRO A 76 -22.51 19.18 -10.34
CA PRO A 76 -23.45 18.85 -9.25
C PRO A 76 -22.82 18.24 -8.00
N PHE A 77 -21.75 17.45 -8.16
CA PHE A 77 -21.04 16.77 -7.09
C PHE A 77 -19.82 17.55 -6.55
N ARG A 78 -19.79 18.88 -6.67
CA ARG A 78 -18.67 19.72 -6.20
C ARG A 78 -18.19 19.39 -4.79
N ALA A 79 -19.10 19.29 -3.83
CA ALA A 79 -18.77 19.00 -2.43
C ALA A 79 -18.01 17.68 -2.28
N PHE A 80 -18.43 16.63 -3.01
CA PHE A 80 -17.74 15.35 -3.04
C PHE A 80 -16.35 15.46 -3.67
N ILE A 81 -16.23 16.13 -4.83
CA ILE A 81 -14.94 16.34 -5.49
C ILE A 81 -13.97 17.04 -4.53
N LYS A 82 -14.42 18.13 -3.91
CA LYS A 82 -13.60 18.89 -2.96
C LYS A 82 -13.13 18.01 -1.81
N GLU A 83 -14.07 17.31 -1.16
CA GLU A 83 -13.77 16.45 -0.01
C GLU A 83 -12.78 15.33 -0.33
N MET A 84 -12.96 14.65 -1.46
CA MET A 84 -12.16 13.47 -1.83
C MET A 84 -10.83 13.83 -2.50
N MET A 85 -10.70 15.02 -3.09
CA MET A 85 -9.48 15.44 -3.79
C MET A 85 -8.57 16.31 -2.91
N GLU A 86 -9.10 17.03 -1.93
CA GLU A 86 -8.29 17.93 -1.10
C GLU A 86 -7.43 17.21 -0.07
N LYS A 87 -6.38 17.89 0.37
CA LYS A 87 -5.64 17.53 1.57
C LYS A 87 -6.51 17.85 2.79
N GLN A 88 -6.81 16.86 3.63
CA GLN A 88 -7.48 17.13 4.90
C GLN A 88 -6.55 17.86 5.89
N GLU A 89 -7.12 18.85 6.58
CA GLU A 89 -6.56 19.48 7.77
C GLU A 89 -7.60 19.37 8.89
N TYR A 90 -7.26 18.66 9.97
CA TYR A 90 -8.24 18.43 11.03
C TYR A 90 -8.54 19.72 11.81
N PRO A 91 -9.81 20.14 11.90
CA PRO A 91 -10.17 21.35 12.63
C PRO A 91 -10.11 21.07 14.13
N VAL A 92 -8.97 21.36 14.76
CA VAL A 92 -8.77 21.17 16.20
C VAL A 92 -9.82 21.96 16.97
N ARG A 93 -10.65 21.23 17.73
CA ARG A 93 -11.65 21.79 18.65
C ARG A 93 -11.36 21.33 20.07
N ARG A 94 -11.71 22.15 21.05
CA ARG A 94 -11.52 21.86 22.49
C ARG A 94 -12.84 22.00 23.23
N TYR A 95 -13.03 21.23 24.31
CA TYR A 95 -14.24 21.33 25.15
C TYR A 95 -14.34 22.67 25.90
N THR A 96 -13.19 23.26 26.22
CA THR A 96 -13.07 24.60 26.81
C THR A 96 -11.92 25.35 26.13
N PRO A 97 -11.83 26.69 26.25
CA PRO A 97 -10.59 27.40 25.95
C PRO A 97 -9.41 26.71 26.66
N ASP A 98 -8.36 26.39 25.91
CA ASP A 98 -7.15 25.66 26.34
C ASP A 98 -7.35 24.24 26.91
N GLY A 99 -8.56 23.69 26.90
CA GLY A 99 -8.89 22.36 27.44
C GLY A 99 -8.57 21.20 26.49
N GLU A 100 -9.05 20.00 26.83
CA GLU A 100 -8.82 18.80 26.02
C GLU A 100 -9.36 18.93 24.59
N ILE A 101 -8.60 18.40 23.63
CA ILE A 101 -9.02 18.31 22.24
C ILE A 101 -10.19 17.32 22.14
N ILE A 102 -11.22 17.74 21.42
CA ILE A 102 -12.27 16.84 20.96
C ILE A 102 -11.64 15.92 19.92
N LYS A 103 -11.31 14.69 20.35
CA LYS A 103 -10.67 13.68 19.52
C LYS A 103 -11.58 13.30 18.35
N PRO A 104 -11.02 13.06 17.15
CA PRO A 104 -11.81 12.55 16.04
C PRO A 104 -12.40 11.18 16.39
N TYR A 105 -13.59 10.91 15.85
CA TYR A 105 -14.28 9.64 16.06
C TYR A 105 -13.55 8.46 15.39
N ASP A 106 -13.03 8.65 14.18
CA ASP A 106 -12.24 7.64 13.45
C ASP A 106 -10.92 8.27 12.97
N ILE A 107 -10.76 8.43 11.65
CA ILE A 107 -9.53 8.85 11.00
C ILE A 107 -9.62 10.30 10.54
N THR A 108 -8.51 10.88 10.09
CA THR A 108 -8.43 12.30 9.69
C THR A 108 -7.91 12.52 8.26
N SER A 109 -7.67 11.46 7.48
CA SER A 109 -7.22 11.57 6.09
C SER A 109 -7.93 10.57 5.19
N TRP A 110 -8.40 11.03 4.02
CA TRP A 110 -9.12 10.22 3.02
C TRP A 110 -9.01 10.79 1.60
N SER A 111 -7.99 11.62 1.34
CA SER A 111 -7.70 12.18 0.02
C SER A 111 -7.31 11.09 -0.99
N LEU A 112 -8.17 10.83 -1.98
CA LEU A 112 -7.96 9.84 -3.03
C LEU A 112 -6.64 10.04 -3.80
N PRO A 113 -6.31 11.25 -4.31
CA PRO A 113 -5.06 11.45 -5.05
C PRO A 113 -3.83 11.21 -4.16
N LEU A 114 -3.83 11.73 -2.92
CA LEU A 114 -2.71 11.54 -2.00
C LEU A 114 -2.52 10.08 -1.60
N HIS A 115 -3.61 9.35 -1.33
CA HIS A 115 -3.56 7.93 -0.96
C HIS A 115 -3.18 7.03 -2.15
N SER A 116 -3.47 7.48 -3.37
CA SER A 116 -3.07 6.81 -4.62
C SER A 116 -1.70 7.23 -5.14
N GLY A 117 -1.05 8.22 -4.51
CA GLY A 117 0.23 8.76 -4.98
C GLY A 117 0.12 9.45 -6.35
N VAL A 118 -1.09 9.91 -6.71
CA VAL A 118 -1.37 10.63 -7.95
C VAL A 118 -1.30 12.12 -7.67
N GLU A 119 -0.48 12.84 -8.42
CA GLU A 119 -0.41 14.29 -8.31
C GLU A 119 -1.70 14.92 -8.84
N ALA A 120 -2.37 15.70 -8.00
CA ALA A 120 -3.55 16.48 -8.35
C ALA A 120 -3.40 17.91 -7.83
N ILE A 121 -3.34 18.87 -8.73
CA ILE A 121 -3.00 20.26 -8.44
C ILE A 121 -4.30 21.08 -8.36
N PRO A 122 -4.67 21.63 -7.18
CA PRO A 122 -5.81 22.53 -7.09
C PRO A 122 -5.49 23.86 -7.76
N VAL A 123 -6.37 24.29 -8.66
CA VAL A 123 -6.32 25.62 -9.28
C VAL A 123 -7.23 26.55 -8.48
N LEU A 124 -6.64 27.56 -7.85
CA LEU A 124 -7.34 28.52 -6.99
C LEU A 124 -7.75 29.81 -7.73
N GLU A 125 -7.29 29.98 -8.97
CA GLU A 125 -7.61 31.13 -9.82
C GLU A 125 -8.76 30.78 -10.79
N PRO A 126 -9.67 31.72 -11.09
CA PRO A 126 -10.84 31.48 -11.94
C PRO A 126 -10.52 31.41 -13.44
N ASP A 127 -9.28 31.11 -13.83
CA ASP A 127 -8.87 31.08 -15.24
C ASP A 127 -9.68 30.03 -16.04
N ARG A 128 -10.15 30.43 -17.21
CA ARG A 128 -10.93 29.61 -18.15
C ARG A 128 -10.49 29.79 -19.60
N SER A 129 -9.30 30.34 -19.80
CA SER A 129 -8.76 30.67 -21.14
C SER A 129 -8.35 29.43 -21.95
N PHE A 130 -8.26 28.27 -21.31
CA PHE A 130 -7.85 27.00 -21.90
C PHE A 130 -9.02 26.18 -22.44
N LYS A 131 -8.75 25.42 -23.51
CA LYS A 131 -9.73 24.53 -24.13
C LYS A 131 -9.73 23.15 -23.50
N LEU A 132 -10.94 22.63 -23.29
CA LEU A 132 -11.19 21.35 -22.64
C LEU A 132 -11.98 20.43 -23.56
N LYS A 133 -11.55 19.17 -23.63
CA LYS A 133 -12.28 18.09 -24.28
C LYS A 133 -12.74 17.06 -23.25
N GLU A 134 -14.02 16.73 -23.24
CA GLU A 134 -14.57 15.72 -22.32
C GLU A 134 -13.93 14.34 -22.57
N VAL A 135 -13.65 13.64 -21.48
CA VAL A 135 -13.10 12.28 -21.49
C VAL A 135 -14.23 11.30 -21.22
N MET A 136 -14.44 10.38 -22.16
CA MET A 136 -15.46 9.34 -22.01
C MET A 136 -14.93 8.17 -21.16
N PRO A 137 -15.75 7.61 -20.25
CA PRO A 137 -15.41 6.39 -19.54
C PRO A 137 -15.46 5.15 -20.47
N PRO A 138 -14.64 4.12 -20.23
CA PRO A 138 -13.57 4.07 -19.23
C PRO A 138 -12.33 4.85 -19.69
N TYR A 139 -11.60 5.43 -18.73
CA TYR A 139 -10.27 5.97 -19.02
C TYR A 139 -9.24 4.85 -19.06
N THR A 140 -8.47 4.79 -20.14
CA THR A 140 -7.41 3.80 -20.33
C THR A 140 -6.21 4.43 -21.00
N LEU A 141 -5.02 3.94 -20.64
CA LEU A 141 -3.76 4.22 -21.33
C LEU A 141 -3.29 3.00 -22.13
N TRP A 142 -4.19 2.04 -22.31
CA TRP A 142 -3.96 0.86 -23.12
C TRP A 142 -3.83 1.22 -24.60
N GLN A 143 -2.95 0.48 -25.25
CA GLN A 143 -2.61 0.51 -26.67
C GLN A 143 -2.61 -0.91 -27.20
N GLU A 144 -3.06 -1.07 -28.45
CA GLU A 144 -3.10 -2.36 -29.12
C GLU A 144 -1.70 -2.98 -29.22
N PRO A 145 -1.57 -4.30 -28.98
CA PRO A 145 -0.30 -4.98 -29.18
C PRO A 145 0.13 -4.91 -30.65
N PRO A 146 1.43 -4.74 -30.95
CA PRO A 146 1.93 -4.84 -32.32
C PRO A 146 1.70 -6.25 -32.88
N ALA A 147 1.72 -6.38 -34.22
CA ALA A 147 1.51 -7.67 -34.88
C ALA A 147 2.59 -8.72 -34.55
N ASP A 148 3.83 -8.27 -34.34
CA ASP A 148 4.97 -9.13 -34.04
C ASP A 148 5.59 -8.79 -32.67
N TYR A 149 5.47 -9.73 -31.73
CA TYR A 149 6.14 -9.73 -30.44
C TYR A 149 6.28 -11.15 -29.91
N SER A 150 7.36 -11.39 -29.16
CA SER A 150 7.63 -12.67 -28.49
C SER A 150 7.54 -12.55 -26.97
N LEU A 151 7.65 -11.34 -26.43
CA LEU A 151 7.54 -11.06 -25.00
C LEU A 151 6.96 -9.66 -24.73
N SER A 152 6.56 -9.45 -23.49
CA SER A 152 6.11 -8.16 -22.97
C SER A 152 6.88 -7.78 -21.70
N VAL A 153 7.23 -6.51 -21.57
CA VAL A 153 7.94 -5.93 -20.43
C VAL A 153 7.01 -4.98 -19.67
N TRP A 154 6.85 -5.25 -18.39
CA TRP A 154 5.94 -4.56 -17.48
C TRP A 154 6.75 -3.74 -16.46
N PRO A 155 6.68 -2.40 -16.48
CA PRO A 155 7.50 -1.55 -15.61
C PRO A 155 7.17 -1.73 -14.14
N VAL A 156 8.18 -1.78 -13.29
CA VAL A 156 8.03 -2.04 -11.84
C VAL A 156 7.34 -0.89 -11.09
N GLU A 157 7.31 0.29 -11.68
CA GLU A 157 6.70 1.50 -11.13
C GLU A 157 5.17 1.41 -11.07
N ASN A 158 4.55 0.54 -11.89
CA ASN A 158 3.10 0.40 -11.98
C ASN A 158 2.58 -0.78 -11.14
N ASN A 159 1.60 -0.55 -10.28
CA ASN A 159 0.89 -1.62 -9.56
C ASN A 159 0.26 -2.62 -10.54
N ALA A 160 -0.25 -2.13 -11.67
CA ALA A 160 -0.80 -2.95 -12.74
C ALA A 160 0.20 -4.01 -13.25
N SER A 161 1.51 -3.73 -13.24
CA SER A 161 2.53 -4.71 -13.62
C SER A 161 2.60 -5.90 -12.67
N TYR A 162 2.44 -5.67 -11.35
CA TYR A 162 2.35 -6.75 -10.38
C TYR A 162 1.09 -7.57 -10.58
N ARG A 163 -0.06 -6.91 -10.82
CA ARG A 163 -1.32 -7.61 -11.14
C ARG A 163 -1.18 -8.49 -12.39
N ALA A 164 -0.55 -7.97 -13.44
CA ALA A 164 -0.27 -8.73 -14.66
C ALA A 164 0.64 -9.94 -14.36
N ALA A 165 1.73 -9.74 -13.61
CA ALA A 165 2.65 -10.82 -13.24
C ALA A 165 1.97 -11.92 -12.41
N PHE A 166 1.21 -11.57 -11.37
CA PHE A 166 0.50 -12.53 -10.53
C PHE A 166 -0.58 -13.28 -11.31
N LEU A 167 -1.36 -12.58 -12.12
CA LEU A 167 -2.38 -13.20 -12.97
C LEU A 167 -1.75 -14.14 -14.02
N ALA A 168 -0.65 -13.72 -14.65
CA ALA A 168 0.09 -14.53 -15.61
C ALA A 168 0.63 -15.82 -14.97
N LEU A 169 1.27 -15.71 -13.81
CA LEU A 169 1.74 -16.88 -13.05
C LEU A 169 0.58 -17.81 -12.66
N LYS A 170 -0.55 -17.26 -12.22
CA LYS A 170 -1.75 -18.02 -11.87
C LYS A 170 -2.32 -18.79 -13.08
N ASP A 171 -2.30 -18.17 -14.25
CA ASP A 171 -2.78 -18.78 -15.51
C ASP A 171 -1.71 -19.69 -16.18
N GLY A 172 -0.53 -19.80 -15.55
CA GLY A 172 0.57 -20.67 -15.95
C GLY A 172 1.41 -20.14 -17.12
N LEU A 173 1.39 -18.83 -17.37
CA LEU A 173 2.33 -18.19 -18.29
C LEU A 173 3.73 -18.12 -17.65
N SER A 174 4.77 -18.06 -18.48
CA SER A 174 6.13 -17.84 -17.99
C SER A 174 6.31 -16.36 -17.65
N VAL A 175 6.77 -16.10 -16.43
CA VAL A 175 7.06 -14.76 -15.92
C VAL A 175 8.46 -14.74 -15.34
N GLU A 176 9.22 -13.73 -15.74
CA GLU A 176 10.54 -13.44 -15.22
C GLU A 176 10.58 -12.03 -14.62
N ARG A 177 11.56 -11.77 -13.76
CA ARG A 177 11.82 -10.46 -13.15
C ARG A 177 13.14 -9.92 -13.64
N LEU A 178 13.14 -8.68 -14.11
CA LEU A 178 14.32 -7.97 -14.56
C LEU A 178 15.32 -7.83 -13.42
N THR A 179 16.56 -8.27 -13.64
CA THR A 179 17.65 -8.14 -12.66
C THR A 179 18.49 -6.89 -12.87
N GLU A 180 18.46 -6.34 -14.08
CA GLU A 180 19.17 -5.12 -14.47
C GLU A 180 18.22 -4.21 -15.26
N PRO A 181 18.46 -2.89 -15.29
CA PRO A 181 17.76 -2.00 -16.19
C PRO A 181 17.94 -2.43 -17.65
N CYS A 182 16.89 -2.30 -18.46
CA CYS A 182 16.94 -2.64 -19.89
C CYS A 182 16.33 -1.52 -20.75
N THR A 183 16.54 -1.58 -22.07
CA THR A 183 15.92 -0.66 -23.03
C THR A 183 15.01 -1.43 -23.96
N VAL A 184 13.74 -1.06 -24.02
CA VAL A 184 12.73 -1.67 -24.90
C VAL A 184 11.95 -0.54 -25.58
N GLN A 185 11.82 -0.60 -26.90
CA GLN A 185 11.17 0.44 -27.72
C GLN A 185 11.78 1.85 -27.54
N GLY A 186 13.10 1.93 -27.31
CA GLY A 186 13.81 3.20 -27.10
C GLY A 186 13.65 3.79 -25.69
N GLU A 187 12.81 3.20 -24.85
CA GLU A 187 12.58 3.61 -23.47
C GLU A 187 13.41 2.78 -22.49
N LYS A 188 13.90 3.43 -21.42
CA LYS A 188 14.73 2.78 -20.39
C LYS A 188 13.84 2.36 -19.21
N TRP A 189 13.95 1.10 -18.82
CA TRP A 189 13.19 0.49 -17.75
C TRP A 189 14.09 0.11 -16.57
N ALA A 190 13.59 0.32 -15.35
CA ALA A 190 14.31 -0.05 -14.14
C ALA A 190 14.35 -1.58 -13.95
N ALA A 191 15.30 -2.05 -13.14
CA ALA A 191 15.29 -3.42 -12.64
C ALA A 191 14.06 -3.67 -11.75
N GLY A 192 13.68 -4.93 -11.60
CA GLY A 192 12.54 -5.36 -10.80
C GLY A 192 11.21 -5.46 -11.56
N GLY A 193 11.16 -4.98 -12.82
CA GLY A 193 10.00 -5.13 -13.70
C GLY A 193 9.80 -6.57 -14.13
N PHE A 194 8.68 -6.86 -14.80
CA PHE A 194 8.33 -8.23 -15.18
C PHE A 194 8.43 -8.43 -16.68
N VAL A 195 8.91 -9.60 -17.07
CA VAL A 195 8.90 -10.08 -18.46
C VAL A 195 7.90 -11.21 -18.52
N ILE A 196 6.86 -11.06 -19.34
CA ILE A 196 5.85 -12.11 -19.54
C ILE A 196 5.99 -12.63 -20.96
N HIS A 197 6.14 -13.96 -21.07
CA HIS A 197 6.23 -14.66 -22.34
C HIS A 197 4.85 -15.25 -22.67
N PRO A 198 4.15 -14.74 -23.70
CA PRO A 198 2.88 -15.32 -24.15
C PRO A 198 3.03 -16.78 -24.62
N ASP A 199 4.21 -17.14 -25.13
CA ASP A 199 4.56 -18.45 -25.70
C ASP A 199 3.43 -18.99 -26.62
N SER A 200 3.14 -20.30 -26.54
CA SER A 200 2.03 -20.96 -27.22
C SER A 200 0.65 -20.65 -26.61
N ARG A 201 0.57 -19.83 -25.55
CA ARG A 201 -0.65 -19.52 -24.79
C ARG A 201 -1.14 -18.10 -25.06
N ARG A 202 -1.12 -17.69 -26.33
CA ARG A 202 -1.53 -16.34 -26.74
C ARG A 202 -2.94 -16.00 -26.31
N GLU A 203 -3.89 -16.95 -26.29
CA GLU A 203 -5.25 -16.64 -25.82
C GLU A 203 -5.29 -16.21 -24.35
N LYS A 204 -4.48 -16.83 -23.48
CA LYS A 204 -4.39 -16.45 -22.06
C LYS A 204 -3.76 -15.09 -21.89
N PHE A 205 -2.73 -14.79 -22.68
CA PHE A 205 -2.10 -13.47 -22.65
C PHE A 205 -3.05 -12.38 -23.16
N SER A 206 -3.81 -12.63 -24.22
CA SER A 206 -4.87 -11.72 -24.69
C SER A 206 -5.93 -11.46 -23.61
N ALA A 207 -6.43 -12.53 -22.96
CA ALA A 207 -7.40 -12.40 -21.87
C ALA A 207 -6.82 -11.68 -20.62
N LEU A 208 -5.50 -11.74 -20.42
CA LEU A 208 -4.81 -10.92 -19.42
C LEU A 208 -4.84 -9.44 -19.83
N LEU A 209 -4.45 -9.12 -21.07
CA LEU A 209 -4.41 -7.73 -21.56
C LEU A 209 -5.78 -7.04 -21.48
N GLU A 210 -6.87 -7.75 -21.76
CA GLU A 210 -8.24 -7.23 -21.63
C GLU A 210 -8.61 -6.78 -20.21
N LYS A 211 -7.93 -7.30 -19.19
CA LYS A 211 -8.15 -6.95 -17.77
C LYS A 211 -7.30 -5.76 -17.31
N MET A 212 -6.41 -5.25 -18.17
CA MET A 212 -5.45 -4.21 -17.85
C MET A 212 -5.85 -2.86 -18.45
N ARG A 213 -5.60 -1.78 -17.72
CA ARG A 213 -5.88 -0.39 -18.15
C ARG A 213 -4.64 0.33 -18.70
N ILE A 214 -3.50 -0.33 -18.67
CA ILE A 214 -2.22 0.15 -19.20
C ILE A 214 -1.63 -0.98 -20.05
N SER A 215 -0.87 -0.62 -21.09
CA SER A 215 -0.15 -1.60 -21.91
C SER A 215 1.26 -1.85 -21.37
N PRO A 216 1.78 -3.08 -21.54
CA PRO A 216 3.21 -3.31 -21.43
C PRO A 216 3.94 -2.78 -22.66
N PHE A 217 5.26 -2.87 -22.60
CA PHE A 217 6.13 -2.69 -23.76
C PHE A 217 6.34 -4.03 -24.43
N TYR A 218 6.30 -4.04 -25.76
CA TYR A 218 6.42 -5.28 -26.53
C TYR A 218 7.80 -5.38 -27.18
N SER A 219 8.37 -6.58 -27.18
CA SER A 219 9.62 -6.88 -27.89
C SER A 219 9.52 -8.19 -28.65
N SER A 220 10.13 -8.24 -29.84
CA SER A 220 10.31 -9.47 -30.61
C SER A 220 11.55 -10.26 -30.18
N THR A 221 12.44 -9.68 -29.37
CA THR A 221 13.69 -10.31 -28.90
C THR A 221 13.92 -10.11 -27.40
N SER A 222 14.60 -11.08 -26.77
CA SER A 222 15.12 -10.98 -25.40
C SER A 222 16.54 -10.40 -25.34
N ALA A 223 17.13 -10.02 -26.48
CA ALA A 223 18.46 -9.43 -26.51
C ALA A 223 18.55 -8.17 -25.64
N GLY A 224 19.52 -8.13 -24.72
CA GLY A 224 19.70 -7.01 -23.78
C GLY A 224 18.74 -7.02 -22.58
N ILE A 225 17.86 -8.01 -22.48
CA ILE A 225 16.97 -8.20 -21.33
C ILE A 225 17.57 -9.26 -20.42
N LYS A 226 17.95 -8.86 -19.20
CA LYS A 226 18.45 -9.78 -18.17
C LYS A 226 17.39 -9.94 -17.09
N SER A 227 16.93 -11.17 -16.93
CA SER A 227 15.83 -11.52 -16.04
C SER A 227 16.02 -12.90 -15.43
N LYS A 228 15.24 -13.19 -14.37
CA LYS A 228 15.18 -14.48 -13.69
C LYS A 228 13.74 -14.96 -13.55
N PRO A 229 13.46 -16.26 -13.68
CA PRO A 229 12.11 -16.79 -13.48
C PRO A 229 11.55 -16.46 -12.09
N VAL A 230 10.29 -16.03 -12.06
CA VAL A 230 9.54 -15.78 -10.81
C VAL A 230 8.59 -16.93 -10.56
N ARG A 231 8.37 -17.29 -9.29
CA ARG A 231 7.30 -18.21 -8.90
C ARG A 231 6.39 -17.54 -7.89
N LEU A 232 5.15 -18.02 -7.83
CA LEU A 232 4.23 -17.61 -6.76
C LEU A 232 4.68 -18.28 -5.46
N PRO A 233 5.02 -17.50 -4.41
CA PRO A 233 5.27 -18.06 -3.09
C PRO A 233 3.97 -18.65 -2.52
N ARG A 234 4.10 -19.66 -1.67
CA ARG A 234 2.98 -20.23 -0.91
C ARG A 234 2.71 -19.33 0.29
N ILE A 235 1.68 -18.50 0.21
CA ILE A 235 1.39 -17.46 1.20
C ILE A 235 0.34 -17.94 2.21
N ALA A 236 0.64 -17.82 3.50
CA ALA A 236 -0.36 -17.84 4.57
C ALA A 236 -0.73 -16.41 4.98
N VAL A 237 -2.03 -16.11 5.06
CA VAL A 237 -2.54 -14.88 5.67
C VAL A 237 -3.15 -15.23 7.02
N VAL A 238 -2.62 -14.63 8.08
CA VAL A 238 -3.12 -14.85 9.44
C VAL A 238 -4.38 -14.02 9.65
N GLU A 239 -5.47 -14.68 10.06
CA GLU A 239 -6.76 -14.04 10.30
C GLU A 239 -7.37 -14.61 11.57
N SER A 240 -7.61 -13.77 12.58
CA SER A 240 -8.31 -14.18 13.79
C SER A 240 -9.83 -14.26 13.57
N TRP A 241 -10.55 -14.95 14.46
CA TRP A 241 -12.02 -14.94 14.45
C TRP A 241 -12.62 -13.66 15.05
N PHE A 242 -11.78 -12.80 15.65
CA PHE A 242 -12.19 -11.61 16.41
C PHE A 242 -12.42 -10.40 15.50
N HIS A 243 -13.31 -10.52 14.50
CA HIS A 243 -13.63 -9.44 13.55
C HIS A 243 -12.37 -8.79 12.94
N ASP A 244 -11.51 -9.61 12.35
CA ASP A 244 -10.21 -9.21 11.83
C ASP A 244 -10.33 -8.40 10.53
N MET A 245 -10.70 -7.13 10.66
CA MET A 245 -10.97 -6.24 9.53
C MET A 245 -9.76 -6.09 8.62
N ASP A 246 -8.56 -5.91 9.17
CA ASP A 246 -7.36 -5.66 8.37
C ASP A 246 -6.94 -6.89 7.57
N ALA A 247 -7.10 -8.10 8.12
CA ALA A 247 -6.95 -9.33 7.36
C ALA A 247 -7.99 -9.45 6.23
N GLY A 248 -9.24 -9.06 6.46
CA GLY A 248 -10.27 -9.00 5.41
C GLY A 248 -9.89 -8.09 4.25
N TRP A 249 -9.40 -6.88 4.53
CA TRP A 249 -8.92 -5.95 3.50
C TRP A 249 -7.67 -6.48 2.78
N THR A 250 -6.77 -7.14 3.49
CA THR A 250 -5.59 -7.79 2.91
C THR A 250 -5.99 -8.85 1.89
N ARG A 251 -6.97 -9.69 2.24
CA ARG A 251 -7.54 -10.69 1.33
C ARG A 251 -8.17 -10.06 0.10
N TYR A 252 -8.94 -8.99 0.28
CA TYR A 252 -9.52 -8.24 -0.84
C TYR A 252 -8.45 -7.73 -1.81
N VAL A 253 -7.34 -7.17 -1.30
CA VAL A 253 -6.20 -6.76 -2.14
C VAL A 253 -5.58 -7.96 -2.84
N PHE A 254 -5.34 -9.07 -2.13
CA PHE A 254 -4.76 -10.27 -2.73
C PHE A 254 -5.64 -10.84 -3.85
N ASP A 255 -6.95 -10.92 -3.64
CA ASP A 255 -7.93 -11.35 -4.64
C ASP A 255 -7.93 -10.41 -5.86
N SER A 256 -7.92 -9.09 -5.64
CA SER A 256 -7.90 -8.06 -6.69
C SER A 256 -6.65 -8.11 -7.57
N TYR A 257 -5.53 -8.55 -6.98
CA TYR A 257 -4.24 -8.71 -7.65
C TYR A 257 -3.95 -10.15 -8.08
N ALA A 258 -4.90 -11.07 -7.93
CA ALA A 258 -4.78 -12.49 -8.27
C ALA A 258 -3.65 -13.23 -7.52
N ILE A 259 -3.32 -12.79 -6.30
CA ILE A 259 -2.34 -13.41 -5.42
C ILE A 259 -3.00 -14.58 -4.68
N PRO A 260 -2.58 -15.84 -4.89
CA PRO A 260 -3.13 -16.96 -4.13
C PRO A 260 -2.64 -16.94 -2.68
N PHE A 261 -3.53 -17.23 -1.75
CA PHE A 261 -3.19 -17.34 -0.34
C PHE A 261 -4.03 -18.42 0.35
N THR A 262 -3.55 -18.87 1.52
CA THR A 262 -4.31 -19.70 2.44
C THR A 262 -4.54 -18.92 3.73
N VAL A 263 -5.78 -18.90 4.22
CA VAL A 263 -6.05 -18.34 5.56
C VAL A 263 -5.54 -19.31 6.61
N LEU A 264 -4.71 -18.82 7.53
CA LEU A 264 -4.21 -19.58 8.67
C LEU A 264 -4.75 -18.96 9.97
N ARG A 265 -5.52 -19.72 10.75
CA ARG A 265 -6.05 -19.22 12.03
C ARG A 265 -4.98 -19.33 13.12
N PRO A 266 -4.93 -18.40 14.09
CA PRO A 266 -4.01 -18.46 15.22
C PRO A 266 -3.93 -19.84 15.89
N GLY A 267 -5.08 -20.43 16.26
CA GLY A 267 -5.13 -21.75 16.90
C GLY A 267 -4.61 -22.93 16.06
N ASP A 268 -4.39 -22.74 14.76
CA ASP A 268 -3.93 -23.79 13.84
C ASP A 268 -2.40 -23.90 13.72
N PHE A 269 -1.64 -22.96 14.28
CA PHE A 269 -0.18 -22.93 14.17
C PHE A 269 0.46 -24.18 14.76
N GLU A 270 0.00 -24.60 15.94
CA GLU A 270 0.51 -25.77 16.65
C GLU A 270 0.35 -27.07 15.85
N LYS A 271 -0.73 -27.21 15.08
CA LYS A 271 -1.00 -28.42 14.27
C LYS A 271 -0.52 -28.33 12.82
N SER A 272 -0.12 -27.15 12.37
CA SER A 272 0.33 -26.93 10.99
C SER A 272 1.79 -27.32 10.81
N ASP A 273 2.09 -27.89 9.64
CA ASP A 273 3.45 -27.94 9.08
C ASP A 273 3.68 -26.65 8.29
N LEU A 274 4.30 -25.65 8.92
CA LEU A 274 4.47 -24.33 8.31
C LEU A 274 5.47 -24.37 7.14
N ALA A 275 6.66 -24.97 7.35
CA ALA A 275 7.72 -25.01 6.34
C ALA A 275 7.33 -25.87 5.12
N GLY A 276 6.62 -26.97 5.35
CA GLY A 276 6.13 -27.83 4.26
C GLY A 276 5.00 -27.21 3.44
N ARG A 277 4.28 -26.20 3.95
CA ARG A 277 3.10 -25.61 3.30
C ARG A 277 3.28 -24.19 2.80
N PHE A 278 4.14 -23.41 3.43
CA PHE A 278 4.25 -21.97 3.20
C PHE A 278 5.70 -21.55 2.99
N ASP A 279 5.87 -20.51 2.19
CA ASP A 279 7.14 -19.79 2.02
C ASP A 279 7.07 -18.44 2.76
N VAL A 280 5.87 -17.86 2.85
CA VAL A 280 5.62 -16.56 3.47
C VAL A 280 4.43 -16.65 4.43
N VAL A 281 4.55 -16.10 5.64
CA VAL A 281 3.46 -15.91 6.59
C VAL A 281 3.22 -14.41 6.82
N VAL A 282 2.03 -13.96 6.50
CA VAL A 282 1.60 -12.56 6.56
C VAL A 282 0.74 -12.34 7.79
N PHE A 283 1.11 -11.36 8.62
CA PHE A 283 0.39 -10.91 9.81
C PHE A 283 -0.17 -9.49 9.59
N PRO A 284 -1.46 -9.39 9.22
CA PRO A 284 -2.20 -8.13 9.21
C PRO A 284 -2.24 -7.42 10.57
N ASP A 285 -2.73 -6.18 10.59
CA ASP A 285 -2.81 -5.38 11.82
C ASP A 285 -3.83 -5.97 12.81
N ALA A 286 -3.34 -6.70 13.80
CA ALA A 286 -4.10 -7.21 14.92
C ALA A 286 -3.28 -7.16 16.21
N ASP A 287 -3.97 -7.06 17.35
CA ASP A 287 -3.30 -6.96 18.65
C ASP A 287 -2.56 -8.27 19.00
N LYS A 288 -1.37 -8.14 19.58
CA LYS A 288 -0.57 -9.29 20.06
C LYS A 288 -1.37 -10.23 20.95
N SER A 289 -2.21 -9.71 21.85
CA SER A 289 -3.00 -10.56 22.75
C SER A 289 -4.06 -11.38 22.01
N VAL A 290 -4.65 -10.84 20.93
CA VAL A 290 -5.59 -11.57 20.09
C VAL A 290 -4.86 -12.66 19.33
N LEU A 291 -3.72 -12.35 18.72
CA LEU A 291 -2.95 -13.32 17.92
C LEU A 291 -2.33 -14.42 18.79
N LEU A 292 -1.69 -14.06 19.90
CA LEU A 292 -0.93 -15.01 20.72
C LEU A 292 -1.82 -15.75 21.74
N GLU A 293 -2.72 -15.03 22.42
CA GLU A 293 -3.52 -15.57 23.52
C GLU A 293 -4.98 -15.86 23.12
N GLY A 294 -5.45 -15.32 21.99
CA GLY A 294 -6.86 -15.41 21.61
C GLY A 294 -7.77 -14.53 22.49
N LYS A 295 -7.23 -13.42 22.99
CA LYS A 295 -7.92 -12.56 23.97
C LYS A 295 -7.89 -11.10 23.54
N TYR A 296 -9.07 -10.48 23.56
CA TYR A 296 -9.20 -9.04 23.42
C TYR A 296 -8.89 -8.36 24.76
N LYS A 297 -7.98 -7.38 24.78
CA LYS A 297 -7.66 -6.59 25.97
C LYS A 297 -8.08 -5.14 25.75
N ARG A 298 -8.79 -4.56 26.71
CA ARG A 298 -9.15 -3.14 26.73
C ARG A 298 -8.66 -2.53 28.04
N GLN A 299 -7.72 -1.58 27.97
CA GLN A 299 -7.21 -0.85 29.16
C GLN A 299 -6.87 -1.80 30.33
N ASP A 300 -6.09 -2.85 30.04
CA ASP A 300 -5.64 -3.92 30.94
C ASP A 300 -6.68 -4.98 31.36
N GLU A 301 -7.96 -4.81 31.03
CA GLU A 301 -8.99 -5.83 31.26
C GLU A 301 -9.10 -6.79 30.08
N VAL A 302 -9.16 -8.08 30.39
CA VAL A 302 -9.47 -9.12 29.40
C VAL A 302 -10.98 -9.12 29.18
N VAL A 303 -11.40 -8.84 27.95
CA VAL A 303 -12.81 -8.99 27.57
C VAL A 303 -13.08 -10.47 27.31
N VAL A 304 -14.05 -11.02 28.04
CA VAL A 304 -14.50 -12.40 27.81
C VAL A 304 -15.14 -12.47 26.43
N SER A 305 -14.66 -13.40 25.64
CA SER A 305 -15.13 -13.65 24.29
C SER A 305 -16.39 -14.51 24.32
N ASP A 306 -17.40 -14.13 23.54
CA ASP A 306 -18.58 -14.98 23.29
C ASP A 306 -18.32 -16.03 22.20
N TYR A 307 -17.13 -16.03 21.58
CA TYR A 307 -16.76 -17.02 20.56
C TYR A 307 -16.54 -18.41 21.19
N PRO A 308 -16.90 -19.49 20.47
CA PRO A 308 -16.53 -20.86 20.84
C PRO A 308 -15.03 -20.98 21.21
N PRO A 309 -14.67 -21.76 22.24
CA PRO A 309 -13.27 -21.86 22.70
C PRO A 309 -12.26 -22.21 21.61
N GLU A 310 -12.64 -23.08 20.67
CA GLU A 310 -11.81 -23.46 19.52
C GLU A 310 -11.52 -22.28 18.57
N GLN A 311 -12.47 -21.35 18.42
CA GLN A 311 -12.31 -20.14 17.61
C GLN A 311 -11.59 -19.02 18.38
N ALA A 312 -11.66 -19.06 19.71
CA ALA A 312 -10.96 -18.16 20.60
C ALA A 312 -9.50 -18.60 20.90
N LYS A 313 -8.99 -19.68 20.28
CA LYS A 313 -7.62 -20.15 20.51
C LYS A 313 -6.60 -19.26 19.77
N GLY A 314 -5.66 -18.68 20.52
CA GLY A 314 -4.48 -17.99 19.95
C GLY A 314 -3.40 -18.95 19.46
N ILE A 315 -2.30 -18.41 18.93
CA ILE A 315 -1.13 -19.17 18.49
C ILE A 315 -0.57 -20.05 19.62
N GLY A 316 -0.57 -19.52 20.86
CA GLY A 316 -0.02 -20.19 22.03
C GLY A 316 1.50 -20.40 21.93
N LYS A 317 2.09 -20.95 23.01
CA LYS A 317 3.54 -21.15 23.10
C LYS A 317 4.06 -22.13 22.03
N ALA A 318 3.43 -23.31 21.93
CA ALA A 318 3.84 -24.35 20.99
C ALA A 318 3.70 -23.92 19.52
N GLY A 319 2.61 -23.22 19.17
CA GLY A 319 2.44 -22.66 17.83
C GLY A 319 3.47 -21.55 17.53
N PHE A 320 3.82 -20.74 18.52
CA PHE A 320 4.82 -19.68 18.35
C PHE A 320 6.23 -20.24 18.22
N GLU A 321 6.57 -21.30 18.96
CA GLU A 321 7.82 -22.05 18.76
C GLU A 321 7.93 -22.61 17.33
N LYS A 322 6.83 -23.14 16.76
CA LYS A 322 6.78 -23.55 15.35
C LYS A 322 7.00 -22.39 14.39
N LEU A 323 6.43 -21.21 14.65
CA LEU A 323 6.63 -20.01 13.85
C LEU A 323 8.09 -19.54 13.88
N MET A 324 8.73 -19.56 15.05
CA MET A 324 10.16 -19.22 15.17
C MET A 324 11.04 -20.26 14.47
N SER A 325 10.68 -21.54 14.50
CA SER A 325 11.37 -22.58 13.73
C SER A 325 11.20 -22.38 12.22
N PHE A 326 10.00 -22.02 11.76
CA PHE A 326 9.74 -21.66 10.35
C PHE A 326 10.66 -20.53 9.88
N LEU A 327 10.78 -19.45 10.68
CA LEU A 327 11.72 -18.37 10.42
C LEU A 327 13.17 -18.88 10.35
N ASP A 328 13.64 -19.64 11.33
CA ASP A 328 15.04 -20.14 11.36
C ASP A 328 15.39 -20.99 10.13
N GLN A 329 14.41 -21.71 9.58
CA GLN A 329 14.57 -22.63 8.46
C GLN A 329 14.51 -21.97 7.07
N GLY A 330 14.24 -20.67 6.97
CA GLY A 330 14.17 -19.95 5.68
C GLY A 330 12.81 -19.34 5.37
N GLY A 331 11.84 -19.50 6.26
CA GLY A 331 10.54 -18.88 6.13
C GLY A 331 10.60 -17.36 6.23
N GLU A 332 9.74 -16.70 5.47
CA GLU A 332 9.58 -15.25 5.51
C GLU A 332 8.35 -14.85 6.32
N ILE A 333 8.50 -13.85 7.19
CA ILE A 333 7.41 -13.30 7.98
C ILE A 333 7.22 -11.83 7.60
N ILE A 334 6.01 -11.47 7.18
CA ILE A 334 5.64 -10.08 6.90
C ILE A 334 4.63 -9.66 7.96
N SER A 335 4.87 -8.55 8.65
CA SER A 335 3.98 -8.09 9.71
C SER A 335 3.89 -6.56 9.74
N TRP A 336 2.71 -6.04 10.06
CA TRP A 336 2.50 -4.60 10.13
C TRP A 336 1.54 -4.14 11.20
N GLY A 337 1.66 -2.87 11.57
CA GLY A 337 0.84 -2.28 12.62
C GLY A 337 1.09 -3.00 13.95
N ARG A 338 0.03 -3.30 14.67
CA ARG A 338 0.10 -3.84 16.04
C ARG A 338 0.57 -5.29 16.08
N SER A 339 0.50 -6.03 14.96
CA SER A 339 0.97 -7.41 14.93
C SER A 339 2.50 -7.51 15.03
N THR A 340 3.24 -6.44 14.71
CA THR A 340 4.71 -6.44 14.83
C THR A 340 5.17 -6.70 16.27
N GLU A 341 4.32 -6.38 17.25
CA GLU A 341 4.59 -6.58 18.67
C GLU A 341 4.79 -8.07 19.04
N LEU A 342 4.31 -9.01 18.21
CA LEU A 342 4.63 -10.44 18.34
C LEU A 342 6.13 -10.70 18.31
N PHE A 343 6.88 -9.90 17.57
CA PHE A 343 8.32 -10.08 17.31
C PHE A 343 9.20 -9.13 18.13
N MET A 344 8.62 -8.49 19.14
CA MET A 344 9.33 -7.59 20.06
C MET A 344 9.68 -8.31 21.36
N GLY A 345 10.85 -7.95 21.93
CA GLY A 345 11.34 -8.52 23.18
C GLY A 345 12.07 -9.86 22.99
N LYS A 346 12.03 -10.69 24.04
CA LYS A 346 12.70 -12.00 24.06
C LYS A 346 11.95 -13.02 23.21
N LEU A 347 12.66 -13.62 22.26
CA LEU A 347 12.22 -14.68 21.37
C LEU A 347 13.10 -15.93 21.57
N GLU A 348 12.60 -17.08 21.15
CA GLU A 348 13.30 -18.37 21.28
C GLU A 348 13.19 -19.16 19.98
N ILE A 349 14.31 -19.73 19.53
CA ILE A 349 14.36 -20.73 18.45
C ILE A 349 14.89 -22.04 19.05
N THR A 350 14.28 -23.16 18.68
CA THR A 350 14.72 -24.51 19.08
C THR A 350 15.34 -25.25 17.88
N ARG A 351 16.58 -25.72 18.02
CA ARG A 351 17.33 -26.53 17.05
C ARG A 351 17.65 -27.89 17.66
N GLY A 352 16.81 -28.89 17.39
CA GLY A 352 16.94 -30.20 18.03
C GLY A 352 16.78 -30.10 19.55
N LYS A 353 17.87 -30.30 20.32
CA LYS A 353 17.87 -30.16 21.79
C LYS A 353 18.31 -28.78 22.28
N GLU A 354 18.85 -27.95 21.39
CA GLU A 354 19.37 -26.63 21.76
C GLU A 354 18.28 -25.57 21.65
N LYS A 355 18.22 -24.69 22.66
CA LYS A 355 17.35 -23.51 22.67
C LYS A 355 18.23 -22.28 22.62
N GLN A 356 17.96 -21.41 21.66
CA GLN A 356 18.61 -20.11 21.54
C GLN A 356 17.60 -19.01 21.85
N GLU A 357 17.83 -18.28 22.94
CA GLU A 357 17.13 -17.04 23.23
C GLU A 357 17.80 -15.87 22.51
N PHE A 358 16.99 -14.96 21.97
CA PHE A 358 17.49 -13.77 21.29
C PHE A 358 16.47 -12.63 21.35
N GLN A 359 16.91 -11.44 20.95
CA GLN A 359 16.03 -10.30 20.69
C GLN A 359 16.37 -9.78 19.30
N LEU A 360 15.34 -9.53 18.49
CA LEU A 360 15.56 -8.86 17.20
C LEU A 360 16.07 -7.43 17.47
N PRO A 361 16.91 -6.86 16.59
CA PRO A 361 17.47 -5.52 16.74
C PRO A 361 16.44 -4.42 16.39
N VAL A 362 15.23 -4.55 16.92
CA VAL A 362 14.09 -3.65 16.75
C VAL A 362 13.30 -3.61 18.05
N ARG A 363 12.75 -2.45 18.38
CA ARG A 363 11.86 -2.24 19.52
C ARG A 363 10.76 -1.24 19.16
N ASN A 364 9.67 -1.31 19.91
CA ASN A 364 8.53 -0.41 19.77
C ASN A 364 8.60 0.70 20.85
N LEU A 365 8.52 1.97 20.42
CA LEU A 365 8.53 3.15 21.30
C LEU A 365 7.17 3.82 21.43
N ALA A 366 6.11 3.24 20.85
CA ALA A 366 4.79 3.86 20.78
C ALA A 366 4.21 4.21 22.16
N GLU A 367 4.38 3.33 23.16
CA GLU A 367 3.85 3.56 24.50
C GLU A 367 4.50 4.78 25.18
N SER A 368 5.83 4.89 25.11
CA SER A 368 6.56 6.06 25.65
C SER A 368 6.12 7.34 24.94
N ALA A 369 6.10 7.33 23.60
CA ALA A 369 5.72 8.50 22.82
C ALA A 369 4.27 8.94 23.10
N ALA A 370 3.36 7.98 23.29
CA ALA A 370 1.97 8.27 23.65
C ALA A 370 1.86 8.91 25.04
N LYS A 371 2.60 8.43 26.04
CA LYS A 371 2.69 9.07 27.37
C LYS A 371 3.27 10.48 27.29
N GLU A 372 4.18 10.71 26.36
CA GLU A 372 4.74 12.03 26.07
C GLU A 372 3.80 12.92 25.23
N GLY A 373 2.63 12.42 24.82
CA GLY A 373 1.56 13.17 24.16
C GLY A 373 1.54 13.08 22.63
N LEU A 374 2.26 12.14 22.01
CA LEU A 374 2.07 11.84 20.59
C LEU A 374 0.65 11.35 20.35
N TYR A 375 -0.03 11.98 19.39
CA TYR A 375 -1.37 11.54 18.97
C TYR A 375 -1.52 11.62 17.44
N CYS A 376 -1.86 10.47 16.84
CA CYS A 376 -2.07 10.31 15.41
C CYS A 376 -3.27 9.36 15.18
N PRO A 377 -4.48 9.89 15.00
CA PRO A 377 -5.72 9.09 14.95
C PRO A 377 -5.90 8.30 13.63
N GLY A 378 -5.04 8.51 12.65
CA GLY A 378 -5.18 7.99 11.29
C GLY A 378 -4.96 9.12 10.31
N SER A 379 -3.73 9.24 9.85
CA SER A 379 -3.26 10.35 9.01
C SER A 379 -2.34 9.83 7.94
N LEU A 380 -2.22 10.56 6.84
CA LEU A 380 -1.22 10.29 5.84
C LEU A 380 0.09 10.98 6.25
N VAL A 381 1.11 10.18 6.51
CA VAL A 381 2.42 10.64 6.99
C VAL A 381 3.48 10.34 5.93
N ARG A 382 4.37 11.28 5.68
CA ARG A 382 5.49 11.12 4.74
C ARG A 382 6.47 10.08 5.28
N THR A 383 6.90 9.15 4.44
CA THR A 383 8.05 8.28 4.71
C THR A 383 9.07 8.44 3.59
N LEU A 384 10.35 8.45 3.97
CA LEU A 384 11.47 8.30 3.05
C LEU A 384 11.79 6.82 2.90
N LEU A 385 12.28 6.43 1.72
CA LEU A 385 12.60 5.05 1.37
C LEU A 385 14.07 4.90 0.96
N ALA A 386 14.67 3.78 1.34
CA ALA A 386 16.01 3.39 0.94
C ALA A 386 16.06 3.17 -0.56
N LYS A 387 17.10 3.71 -1.20
CA LYS A 387 17.38 3.44 -2.62
C LYS A 387 17.93 2.02 -2.79
N ASP A 388 17.75 1.46 -3.98
CA ASP A 388 18.42 0.24 -4.44
C ASP A 388 18.22 -0.98 -3.53
N HIS A 389 17.03 -1.13 -2.94
CA HIS A 389 16.64 -2.33 -2.19
C HIS A 389 15.49 -3.06 -2.89
N ALA A 390 15.47 -4.40 -2.82
CA ALA A 390 14.42 -5.22 -3.45
C ALA A 390 13.00 -4.81 -2.99
N LEU A 391 12.85 -4.48 -1.70
CA LEU A 391 11.60 -3.99 -1.10
C LEU A 391 11.11 -2.64 -1.68
N THR A 392 12.00 -1.79 -2.18
CA THR A 392 11.67 -0.44 -2.67
C THR A 392 11.71 -0.34 -4.20
N GLN A 393 11.82 -1.45 -4.91
CA GLN A 393 11.77 -1.46 -6.37
C GLN A 393 10.46 -0.85 -6.89
N GLY A 394 10.59 0.08 -7.83
CA GLY A 394 9.46 0.82 -8.41
C GLY A 394 8.79 1.83 -7.47
N MET A 395 9.35 2.07 -6.28
CA MET A 395 8.85 3.11 -5.38
C MET A 395 9.53 4.46 -5.68
N PRO A 396 8.82 5.59 -5.53
CA PRO A 396 9.47 6.88 -5.42
C PRO A 396 10.36 6.93 -4.15
N PRO A 397 11.33 7.86 -4.06
CA PRO A 397 12.19 8.00 -2.88
C PRO A 397 11.44 8.40 -1.61
N GLU A 398 10.24 8.94 -1.75
CA GLU A 398 9.33 9.24 -0.65
C GLU A 398 7.89 8.90 -1.03
N VAL A 399 7.09 8.48 -0.05
CA VAL A 399 5.67 8.14 -0.24
C VAL A 399 4.86 8.50 0.99
N GLY A 400 3.56 8.77 0.81
CA GLY A 400 2.63 8.90 1.93
C GLY A 400 2.17 7.53 2.42
N VAL A 401 2.26 7.29 3.73
CA VAL A 401 1.79 6.06 4.37
C VAL A 401 0.67 6.37 5.35
N PHE A 402 -0.36 5.52 5.40
CA PHE A 402 -1.42 5.67 6.37
C PHE A 402 -0.98 5.15 7.73
N TYR A 403 -0.93 6.05 8.72
CA TYR A 403 -0.33 5.76 10.02
C TYR A 403 -1.27 6.16 11.17
N ARG A 404 -1.29 5.34 12.22
CA ARG A 404 -2.16 5.50 13.41
C ARG A 404 -1.37 5.68 14.71
N GLY A 405 -0.14 6.19 14.63
CA GLY A 405 0.69 6.49 15.81
C GLY A 405 1.33 5.28 16.49
N ARG A 406 1.11 4.06 15.97
CA ARG A 406 1.68 2.83 16.52
C ARG A 406 1.80 1.74 15.45
N PRO A 407 2.88 0.94 15.47
CA PRO A 407 4.04 1.04 16.37
C PRO A 407 4.96 2.21 15.98
N ILE A 408 5.95 2.50 16.82
CA ILE A 408 7.07 3.39 16.47
C ILE A 408 8.34 2.54 16.55
N LEU A 409 8.88 2.16 15.40
CA LEU A 409 10.02 1.27 15.37
C LEU A 409 11.32 2.06 15.58
N ALA A 410 12.18 1.52 16.43
CA ALA A 410 13.57 1.95 16.58
C ALA A 410 14.47 0.72 16.52
N THR A 411 15.56 0.82 15.77
CA THR A 411 16.47 -0.31 15.55
C THR A 411 17.76 -0.15 16.35
N SER A 412 18.44 -1.26 16.61
CA SER A 412 19.77 -1.32 17.24
C SER A 412 20.80 -1.96 16.30
N ILE A 413 22.06 -1.98 16.74
CA ILE A 413 23.11 -2.73 16.05
C ILE A 413 22.79 -4.24 16.21
N PRO A 414 22.69 -5.02 15.12
CA PRO A 414 22.43 -6.45 15.21
C PRO A 414 23.60 -7.19 15.87
N SER A 415 23.30 -8.33 16.51
CA SER A 415 24.31 -9.32 16.89
C SER A 415 24.87 -10.01 15.65
N TRP A 416 25.99 -10.72 15.80
CA TRP A 416 26.69 -11.39 14.70
C TRP A 416 25.86 -12.40 13.90
N ASP A 417 24.78 -12.94 14.47
CA ASP A 417 23.91 -13.94 13.83
C ASP A 417 22.61 -13.35 13.24
N MET A 418 22.54 -12.02 13.11
CA MET A 418 21.41 -11.29 12.56
C MET A 418 21.87 -10.21 11.58
N ASP A 419 20.98 -9.82 10.67
CA ASP A 419 21.13 -8.61 9.86
C ASP A 419 19.89 -7.72 10.04
N ARG A 420 20.07 -6.42 9.85
CA ARG A 420 19.01 -5.42 9.93
C ARG A 420 19.28 -4.30 8.96
N ARG A 421 18.27 -4.00 8.13
CA ARG A 421 18.26 -2.85 7.23
C ARG A 421 17.05 -1.98 7.51
N VAL A 422 17.29 -0.67 7.64
CA VAL A 422 16.22 0.33 7.68
C VAL A 422 15.88 0.66 6.23
N ILE A 423 14.70 0.25 5.81
CA ILE A 423 14.23 0.38 4.42
C ILE A 423 13.36 1.61 4.27
N GLY A 424 12.68 2.04 5.33
CA GLY A 424 11.94 3.29 5.37
C GLY A 424 12.05 3.95 6.73
N TRP A 425 12.01 5.28 6.73
CA TRP A 425 12.00 6.09 7.94
C TRP A 425 11.16 7.36 7.78
N PHE A 426 10.63 7.86 8.89
CA PHE A 426 9.94 9.13 8.94
C PHE A 426 10.96 10.28 8.90
N PRO A 427 10.78 11.30 8.03
CA PRO A 427 11.69 12.44 7.96
C PRO A 427 11.66 13.28 9.24
N GLU A 428 12.67 14.12 9.44
CA GLU A 428 12.74 14.98 10.63
C GLU A 428 11.65 16.06 10.65
N LYS A 429 11.27 16.58 9.47
CA LYS A 429 10.31 17.68 9.29
C LYS A 429 9.28 17.31 8.23
N GLU A 430 8.19 18.08 8.19
CA GLU A 430 7.11 17.94 7.18
C GLU A 430 6.50 16.53 7.13
N LEU A 431 6.31 15.95 8.31
CA LEU A 431 5.76 14.60 8.48
C LEU A 431 4.33 14.48 7.95
N LEU A 432 3.47 15.46 8.24
CA LEU A 432 2.04 15.35 7.97
C LEU A 432 1.71 15.78 6.54
N LEU A 433 1.32 14.81 5.71
CA LEU A 433 0.81 15.08 4.37
C LEU A 433 -0.68 15.41 4.39
N SER A 434 -1.48 14.73 5.22
CA SER A 434 -2.92 14.97 5.35
C SER A 434 -3.44 14.43 6.70
N GLY A 435 -4.31 15.19 7.35
CA GLY A 435 -5.03 14.82 8.56
C GLY A 435 -4.56 15.54 9.81
N TYR A 436 -4.29 14.80 10.88
CA TYR A 436 -3.89 15.34 12.18
C TYR A 436 -2.68 14.61 12.78
N LEU A 437 -1.72 15.37 13.29
CA LEU A 437 -0.56 14.83 14.00
C LEU A 437 -0.16 15.80 15.11
N GLU A 438 -0.35 15.37 16.35
CA GLU A 438 0.07 16.10 17.54
C GLU A 438 1.39 15.51 18.07
N LYS A 439 2.34 16.37 18.42
CA LYS A 439 3.71 16.00 18.83
C LYS A 439 4.43 15.07 17.83
N GLY A 440 4.28 15.38 16.55
CA GLY A 440 4.85 14.61 15.45
C GLY A 440 6.37 14.44 15.51
N GLU A 441 7.10 15.35 16.17
CA GLU A 441 8.54 15.27 16.37
C GLU A 441 9.00 13.97 17.06
N LYS A 442 8.12 13.26 17.78
CA LYS A 442 8.42 11.95 18.36
C LYS A 442 8.63 10.85 17.31
N LEU A 443 8.14 11.06 16.08
CA LEU A 443 8.33 10.19 14.93
C LEU A 443 9.61 10.50 14.15
N ALA A 444 10.24 11.66 14.38
CA ALA A 444 11.39 12.09 13.60
C ALA A 444 12.50 11.03 13.61
N ASN A 445 12.98 10.68 12.41
CA ASN A 445 14.03 9.68 12.17
C ASN A 445 13.73 8.27 12.73
N ARG A 446 12.46 7.98 13.05
CA ARG A 446 12.03 6.63 13.46
C ARG A 446 11.82 5.76 12.23
N THR A 447 12.06 4.46 12.42
CA THR A 447 11.93 3.47 11.36
C THR A 447 10.45 3.25 11.04
N SER A 448 10.10 3.29 9.75
CA SER A 448 8.75 3.02 9.25
C SER A 448 8.67 1.65 8.55
N LEU A 449 9.78 1.17 7.99
CA LEU A 449 9.90 -0.16 7.39
C LEU A 449 11.29 -0.74 7.70
N ALA A 450 11.31 -1.92 8.32
CA ALA A 450 12.53 -2.65 8.64
C ALA A 450 12.55 -4.01 7.95
N TRP A 451 13.71 -4.39 7.44
CA TRP A 451 14.03 -5.77 7.07
C TRP A 451 15.02 -6.34 8.08
N LEU A 452 14.80 -7.58 8.50
CA LEU A 452 15.58 -8.29 9.50
C LEU A 452 15.88 -9.70 8.99
N ALA A 453 17.06 -10.23 9.28
CA ALA A 453 17.39 -11.63 9.03
C ALA A 453 17.78 -12.33 10.33
N LYS A 454 17.31 -13.57 10.50
CA LYS A 454 17.68 -14.46 11.60
C LYS A 454 17.66 -15.91 11.11
N GLY A 455 18.76 -16.62 11.33
CA GLY A 455 18.90 -17.97 10.77
C GLY A 455 18.96 -17.90 9.24
N LYS A 456 18.12 -18.68 8.55
CA LYS A 456 17.99 -18.63 7.09
C LYS A 456 16.83 -17.77 6.61
N GLY A 457 15.92 -17.38 7.51
CA GLY A 457 14.72 -16.63 7.16
C GLY A 457 14.85 -15.14 7.42
N GLN A 458 13.76 -14.44 7.09
CA GLN A 458 13.70 -13.00 7.13
C GLN A 458 12.36 -12.49 7.65
N LEU A 459 12.38 -11.28 8.20
CA LEU A 459 11.19 -10.56 8.62
C LEU A 459 11.14 -9.18 7.98
N VAL A 460 9.95 -8.81 7.51
CA VAL A 460 9.63 -7.46 7.03
C VAL A 460 8.59 -6.86 7.95
N LEU A 461 8.97 -5.78 8.65
CA LEU A 461 8.11 -5.12 9.64
C LEU A 461 7.74 -3.71 9.17
N PHE A 462 6.45 -3.46 8.99
CA PHE A 462 5.92 -2.13 8.66
C PHE A 462 5.32 -1.47 9.91
N ALA A 463 5.70 -0.23 10.17
CA ALA A 463 5.08 0.58 11.22
C ALA A 463 3.69 1.12 10.81
N PHE A 464 3.34 1.00 9.53
CA PHE A 464 2.09 1.49 8.95
C PHE A 464 1.35 0.35 8.26
N ASN A 465 0.07 0.54 7.95
CA ASN A 465 -0.71 -0.46 7.21
C ASN A 465 -0.42 -0.27 5.71
N PRO A 466 0.30 -1.19 5.04
CA PRO A 466 0.69 -0.99 3.64
C PRO A 466 -0.50 -1.06 2.67
N GLN A 467 -1.61 -1.68 3.07
CA GLN A 467 -2.83 -1.76 2.26
C GLN A 467 -3.99 -0.88 2.74
N TYR A 468 -3.88 -0.29 3.94
CA TYR A 468 -4.95 0.29 4.75
C TYR A 468 -6.34 0.35 4.11
N ARG A 469 -7.26 -0.53 4.53
CA ARG A 469 -8.66 -0.60 4.05
C ARG A 469 -8.80 -0.67 2.52
N ALA A 470 -7.81 -1.25 1.84
CA ALA A 470 -7.67 -1.19 0.40
C ALA A 470 -7.74 0.23 -0.22
N ALA A 471 -7.39 1.27 0.56
CA ALA A 471 -7.53 2.67 0.18
C ALA A 471 -6.21 3.37 -0.13
N THR A 472 -5.05 2.74 0.17
CA THR A 472 -3.71 3.32 -0.07
C THR A 472 -2.90 2.56 -1.12
N PRO A 473 -3.32 2.52 -2.39
CA PRO A 473 -2.64 1.72 -3.39
C PRO A 473 -1.21 2.20 -3.70
N ALA A 474 -0.85 3.43 -3.34
CA ALA A 474 0.51 3.95 -3.47
C ALA A 474 1.57 3.09 -2.76
N THR A 475 1.19 2.41 -1.67
CA THR A 475 2.11 1.62 -0.84
C THR A 475 2.07 0.13 -1.11
N TYR A 476 1.19 -0.34 -2.00
CA TYR A 476 1.01 -1.78 -2.25
C TYR A 476 2.27 -2.45 -2.78
N LYS A 477 3.08 -1.77 -3.61
CA LYS A 477 4.33 -2.34 -4.14
C LYS A 477 5.30 -2.73 -3.03
N LEU A 478 5.32 -2.01 -1.90
CA LEU A 478 6.15 -2.41 -0.76
C LEU A 478 5.74 -3.78 -0.22
N LEU A 479 4.43 -4.06 -0.15
CA LEU A 479 3.90 -5.36 0.25
C LEU A 479 4.16 -6.42 -0.83
N PHE A 480 3.93 -6.11 -2.11
CA PHE A 480 4.17 -7.07 -3.21
C PHE A 480 5.65 -7.43 -3.36
N ASN A 481 6.55 -6.45 -3.19
CA ASN A 481 7.99 -6.68 -3.16
C ASN A 481 8.41 -7.54 -1.97
N ALA A 482 7.76 -7.38 -0.81
CA ALA A 482 7.99 -8.26 0.34
C ALA A 482 7.55 -9.69 0.01
N LEU A 483 6.37 -9.89 -0.58
CA LEU A 483 5.93 -11.23 -0.99
C LEU A 483 6.90 -11.90 -1.97
N LEU A 484 7.52 -11.13 -2.85
CA LEU A 484 8.45 -11.60 -3.88
C LEU A 484 9.93 -11.47 -3.49
N LEU A 485 10.25 -11.25 -2.22
CA LEU A 485 11.60 -10.89 -1.80
C LEU A 485 12.63 -12.01 -2.07
N ASN A 486 12.18 -13.27 -2.01
CA ASN A 486 12.98 -14.47 -2.26
C ASN A 486 12.88 -15.00 -3.71
N GLN A 487 12.21 -14.29 -4.62
CA GLN A 487 11.97 -14.73 -6.01
C GLN A 487 12.97 -14.13 -7.00
#